data_AF-A0A2V1NR29-F1
#
_entry.id   AF-A0A2V1NR29-F1
#
_cell.length_a   1.000
_cell.length_b   1.000
_cell.length_c   1.000
_cell.angle_alpha   90.00
_cell.angle_beta   90.00
_cell.angle_gamma   90.00
#
_symmetry.space_group_name_H-M   'P 1'
#
loop_
_entity.id
_entity.type
_entity.pdbx_description
1 polymer ?
#
loop_
_entity_poly.entity_id
_entity_poly.type
_entity_poly.pdbx_seq_one_letter_code
_entity_poly.pdbx_strand_id
1 'polypeptide(L)'
;MARRRTGPVRLPRRGGPGDDARPQTGTSAGRMAGPPQTPRELLGDEHAPPRPGPPAPDEAHGPGHPHGRDQGPADGSAGLRGPFTDGLAPSSDPRLGGLRGRRVPPAGDLTNCFRPRCPAPDPPRRIRRMATDRTVLTPSPPRDPQWGGHLLDLAAYLRRIGHPPAPTTPESLHRAHKSAIAFENVDVALERGISLELPDIQRKLVASGRGGYCFEHNLLYAAALEATGVPVTRLLARVRQGRKLIRYRAHTTLLVDIDGERHLADVGFGAEGLLAPLPFADGATHAEGGFAWRLVREGEADWVLQSLHADGWFDLYAFRLEHHHAVDFDVSNHYTATHPRSTFTGKLVAMRGDAYSQQTLMNSRLTTRYADCRTEERELTGDEVIRALRDTFAIRLTDPDARLLTQRLSTTFASPQEG
;
A
#
# COMPACT_ATOMS: atom_id res chain seq x y z
N MET A 1 -21.04 35.48 56.14
CA MET A 1 -22.19 36.36 56.48
C MET A 1 -22.73 37.00 55.19
N ALA A 2 -24.02 37.38 55.18
CA ALA A 2 -24.75 38.32 54.28
C ALA A 2 -24.12 38.86 52.97
N ARG A 3 -24.85 39.10 51.87
CA ARG A 3 -26.28 38.93 51.52
C ARG A 3 -26.45 38.94 49.97
N ARG A 4 -27.58 38.45 49.49
CA ARG A 4 -27.96 38.34 48.05
C ARG A 4 -28.18 39.70 47.37
N ARG A 5 -28.06 39.75 46.03
CA ARG A 5 -29.07 40.37 45.14
C ARG A 5 -29.08 39.71 43.74
N THR A 6 -30.25 39.28 43.31
CA THR A 6 -30.55 38.70 42.00
C THR A 6 -31.48 39.64 41.22
N GLY A 7 -31.30 39.76 39.90
CA GLY A 7 -32.17 40.51 38.99
C GLY A 7 -32.17 39.89 37.58
N PRO A 8 -33.27 39.95 36.80
CA PRO A 8 -33.54 38.93 35.79
C PRO A 8 -33.14 39.28 34.35
N VAL A 9 -32.84 38.25 33.57
CA VAL A 9 -32.71 38.31 32.10
C VAL A 9 -34.09 38.34 31.45
N ARG A 10 -34.33 39.26 30.52
CA ARG A 10 -35.55 39.30 29.69
C ARG A 10 -35.34 38.59 28.35
N LEU A 11 -36.23 37.66 28.02
CA LEU A 11 -36.48 37.16 26.67
C LEU A 11 -37.58 38.00 25.98
N PRO A 12 -37.49 38.30 24.68
CA PRO A 12 -38.64 38.59 23.83
C PRO A 12 -39.31 37.28 23.37
N ARG A 13 -40.63 37.33 23.12
CA ARG A 13 -41.47 36.18 22.77
C ARG A 13 -41.66 36.00 21.26
N ARG A 14 -42.14 34.80 20.89
CA ARG A 14 -42.65 34.40 19.56
C ARG A 14 -43.69 35.39 18.99
N GLY A 15 -43.75 35.45 17.65
CA GLY A 15 -44.87 36.01 16.89
C GLY A 15 -45.10 35.21 15.59
N GLY A 16 -46.37 34.96 15.29
CA GLY A 16 -46.96 34.24 14.15
C GLY A 16 -48.43 33.90 14.52
N PRO A 17 -49.32 33.45 13.59
CA PRO A 17 -49.10 33.08 12.18
C PRO A 17 -50.06 33.83 11.21
N GLY A 18 -50.15 33.34 9.95
CA GLY A 18 -51.22 33.63 8.98
C GLY A 18 -50.69 34.02 7.59
N ASP A 19 -51.28 33.65 6.45
CA ASP A 19 -52.28 32.60 6.16
C ASP A 19 -52.19 32.18 4.67
N ASP A 20 -52.79 31.03 4.35
CA ASP A 20 -53.22 30.46 3.06
C ASP A 20 -52.96 31.19 1.70
N ALA A 21 -52.48 30.42 0.70
CA ALA A 21 -53.24 30.15 -0.55
C ALA A 21 -52.49 29.32 -1.62
N ARG A 22 -52.93 28.07 -1.80
CA ARG A 22 -53.04 27.29 -3.06
C ARG A 22 -54.38 26.52 -2.95
N PRO A 23 -55.02 25.97 -4.00
CA PRO A 23 -54.57 25.76 -5.39
C PRO A 23 -55.61 26.15 -6.48
N GLN A 24 -55.30 25.87 -7.75
CA GLN A 24 -56.16 25.33 -8.85
C GLN A 24 -55.33 25.39 -10.16
N THR A 25 -54.97 24.28 -10.82
CA THR A 25 -55.74 23.45 -11.77
C THR A 25 -56.35 24.21 -12.95
N GLY A 26 -55.83 23.98 -14.16
CA GLY A 26 -56.35 24.54 -15.41
C GLY A 26 -55.75 23.85 -16.65
N THR A 27 -56.42 22.83 -17.15
CA THR A 27 -56.02 22.05 -18.34
C THR A 27 -56.60 22.68 -19.62
N SER A 28 -55.80 22.87 -20.67
CA SER A 28 -56.24 22.78 -22.08
C SER A 28 -55.04 22.73 -23.03
N ALA A 29 -55.26 22.32 -24.28
CA ALA A 29 -54.23 21.68 -25.11
C ALA A 29 -53.79 22.46 -26.35
N GLY A 30 -52.50 22.33 -26.67
CA GLY A 30 -52.03 21.90 -27.99
C GLY A 30 -51.96 22.92 -29.15
N ARG A 31 -50.73 23.16 -29.62
CA ARG A 31 -50.37 22.99 -31.05
C ARG A 31 -48.84 22.86 -31.21
N MET A 32 -48.42 22.10 -32.22
CA MET A 32 -47.00 21.77 -32.45
C MET A 32 -46.27 22.82 -33.30
N ALA A 33 -44.97 22.96 -33.07
CA ALA A 33 -44.00 23.49 -34.03
C ALA A 33 -42.70 22.69 -33.90
N GLY A 34 -42.13 22.25 -35.03
CA GLY A 34 -40.92 21.42 -35.07
C GLY A 34 -39.61 22.23 -34.98
N PRO A 35 -38.46 21.56 -34.81
CA PRO A 35 -37.16 22.22 -34.68
C PRO A 35 -36.57 22.67 -36.03
N PRO A 36 -35.80 23.78 -36.06
CA PRO A 36 -35.10 24.24 -37.26
C PRO A 36 -33.82 23.43 -37.54
N GLN A 37 -33.35 23.46 -38.78
CA GLN A 37 -32.17 22.72 -39.27
C GLN A 37 -30.95 23.61 -39.53
N THR A 38 -29.74 23.02 -39.40
CA THR A 38 -28.51 23.31 -40.19
C THR A 38 -27.81 24.66 -39.94
N PRO A 39 -26.45 24.78 -40.10
CA PRO A 39 -25.65 24.34 -41.25
C PRO A 39 -24.46 23.39 -40.96
N ARG A 40 -23.88 22.94 -42.09
CA ARG A 40 -22.83 21.93 -42.26
C ARG A 40 -21.68 22.60 -43.02
N GLU A 41 -20.48 22.60 -42.47
CA GLU A 41 -19.26 23.05 -43.17
C GLU A 41 -18.26 21.89 -43.39
N LEU A 42 -17.34 22.11 -44.33
CA LEU A 42 -16.43 21.12 -44.91
C LEU A 42 -14.97 21.31 -44.44
N LEU A 43 -14.13 20.35 -44.86
CA LEU A 43 -12.66 20.30 -44.80
C LEU A 43 -12.09 19.72 -43.48
N GLY A 44 -11.19 18.73 -43.52
CA GLY A 44 -10.65 18.02 -44.68
C GLY A 44 -9.99 16.69 -44.32
N ASP A 45 -9.73 15.86 -45.34
CA ASP A 45 -8.93 14.64 -45.23
C ASP A 45 -7.48 14.96 -44.87
N GLU A 46 -6.84 14.14 -44.03
CA GLU A 46 -5.56 13.50 -44.37
C GLU A 46 -5.12 12.42 -43.35
N HIS A 47 -4.42 11.39 -43.86
CA HIS A 47 -3.56 10.43 -43.14
C HIS A 47 -4.18 9.46 -42.11
N ALA A 48 -4.69 8.33 -42.61
CA ALA A 48 -4.74 7.06 -41.87
C ALA A 48 -3.41 6.28 -41.99
N PRO A 49 -2.91 5.61 -40.94
CA PRO A 49 -1.67 4.85 -40.99
C PRO A 49 -1.80 3.52 -41.77
N PRO A 50 -0.75 3.07 -42.49
CA PRO A 50 -0.80 1.84 -43.27
C PRO A 50 -0.73 0.57 -42.40
N ARG A 51 -1.36 -0.50 -42.87
CA ARG A 51 -1.28 -1.83 -42.24
C ARG A 51 0.04 -2.53 -42.63
N PRO A 52 0.68 -3.31 -41.74
CA PRO A 52 1.90 -4.05 -42.07
C PRO A 52 1.62 -5.27 -42.96
N GLY A 53 2.55 -5.57 -43.87
CA GLY A 53 2.53 -6.76 -44.74
C GLY A 53 3.34 -7.96 -44.19
N PRO A 54 3.20 -9.16 -44.81
CA PRO A 54 3.87 -10.39 -44.41
C PRO A 54 5.35 -10.51 -44.88
N PRO A 55 6.13 -11.52 -44.42
CA PRO A 55 7.57 -11.37 -44.14
C PRO A 55 8.54 -12.05 -45.15
N ALA A 56 9.84 -11.98 -44.86
CA ALA A 56 10.94 -12.68 -45.53
C ALA A 56 11.97 -13.24 -44.50
N PRO A 57 12.84 -14.23 -44.84
CA PRO A 57 13.20 -15.31 -43.92
C PRO A 57 14.63 -15.28 -43.30
N ASP A 58 14.88 -16.24 -42.41
CA ASP A 58 16.20 -16.59 -41.87
C ASP A 58 17.25 -16.92 -42.95
N GLU A 59 18.46 -16.40 -42.80
CA GLU A 59 19.66 -16.95 -43.42
C GLU A 59 20.68 -17.39 -42.37
N ALA A 60 21.00 -18.68 -42.40
CA ALA A 60 22.21 -19.22 -41.80
C ALA A 60 23.01 -19.91 -42.91
N HIS A 61 24.34 -19.74 -42.95
CA HIS A 61 25.35 -20.75 -43.31
C HIS A 61 26.77 -20.19 -43.06
N GLY A 62 27.72 -21.07 -42.69
CA GLY A 62 29.15 -20.74 -42.49
C GLY A 62 29.97 -20.83 -43.78
N PRO A 63 31.24 -21.34 -43.80
CA PRO A 63 32.04 -21.94 -42.71
C PRO A 63 33.52 -21.47 -42.65
N GLY A 64 34.35 -22.05 -41.76
CA GLY A 64 35.83 -21.94 -41.87
C GLY A 64 36.67 -22.28 -40.62
N HIS A 65 37.13 -23.53 -40.49
CA HIS A 65 38.17 -24.00 -39.53
C HIS A 65 39.58 -23.95 -40.18
N PRO A 66 40.72 -24.02 -39.45
CA PRO A 66 41.20 -25.16 -38.61
C PRO A 66 41.84 -24.66 -37.26
N HIS A 67 42.70 -25.32 -36.45
CA HIS A 67 42.94 -26.72 -36.01
C HIS A 67 43.73 -26.74 -34.66
N GLY A 68 43.84 -27.90 -34.00
CA GLY A 68 44.74 -28.22 -32.85
C GLY A 68 43.96 -28.62 -31.59
N ARG A 69 43.68 -29.92 -31.31
CA ARG A 69 44.56 -30.96 -30.68
C ARG A 69 45.14 -30.50 -29.34
N ASP A 70 44.99 -31.20 -28.21
CA ASP A 70 45.02 -32.66 -27.95
C ASP A 70 43.86 -33.18 -27.05
N GLN A 71 43.24 -34.33 -27.37
CA GLN A 71 43.39 -35.70 -26.79
C GLN A 71 42.75 -35.96 -25.40
N GLY A 72 41.90 -37.00 -25.33
CA GLY A 72 41.21 -37.51 -24.13
C GLY A 72 42.03 -38.60 -23.39
N PRO A 73 41.45 -39.71 -22.87
CA PRO A 73 40.08 -40.27 -22.97
C PRO A 73 39.30 -40.17 -21.62
N ALA A 74 38.14 -40.77 -21.35
CA ALA A 74 36.94 -41.26 -22.05
C ALA A 74 36.24 -42.27 -21.08
N ASP A 75 34.97 -42.60 -21.34
CA ASP A 75 34.12 -43.62 -20.67
C ASP A 75 33.70 -43.36 -19.19
N GLY A 76 32.44 -43.65 -18.78
CA GLY A 76 31.30 -44.05 -19.62
C GLY A 76 30.03 -44.47 -18.85
N SER A 77 28.89 -43.91 -19.26
CA SER A 77 27.52 -44.48 -19.24
C SER A 77 26.74 -44.75 -17.92
N ALA A 78 25.44 -44.42 -17.99
CA ALA A 78 24.28 -44.96 -17.24
C ALA A 78 24.25 -44.84 -15.69
N GLY A 79 23.10 -44.76 -15.01
CA GLY A 79 21.69 -44.73 -15.45
C GLY A 79 20.76 -45.46 -14.45
N LEU A 80 19.51 -44.99 -14.34
CA LEU A 80 18.34 -45.61 -13.66
C LEU A 80 18.14 -45.45 -12.13
N ARG A 81 17.01 -44.78 -11.81
CA ARG A 81 15.88 -45.20 -10.94
C ARG A 81 16.12 -46.10 -9.71
N GLY A 82 15.49 -45.71 -8.60
CA GLY A 82 14.77 -46.67 -7.72
C GLY A 82 14.93 -46.43 -6.21
N PRO A 83 13.87 -46.57 -5.40
CA PRO A 83 13.90 -46.29 -3.96
C PRO A 83 14.21 -47.55 -3.13
N PHE A 84 14.55 -47.35 -1.85
CA PHE A 84 14.57 -48.40 -0.83
C PHE A 84 13.71 -48.02 0.38
N THR A 85 12.93 -49.00 0.85
CA THR A 85 12.14 -48.98 2.08
C THR A 85 12.80 -49.85 3.16
N ASP A 86 12.13 -49.98 4.29
CA ASP A 86 12.38 -50.90 5.41
C ASP A 86 13.57 -50.50 6.31
N GLY A 87 13.47 -50.44 7.64
CA GLY A 87 12.35 -50.75 8.54
C GLY A 87 12.55 -52.09 9.25
N LEU A 88 13.13 -52.08 10.46
CA LEU A 88 13.08 -53.17 11.44
C LEU A 88 13.41 -52.65 12.85
N ALA A 89 12.88 -53.33 13.87
CA ALA A 89 12.85 -52.84 15.26
C ALA A 89 13.73 -53.72 16.21
N PRO A 90 13.48 -53.86 17.53
CA PRO A 90 14.43 -53.40 18.54
C PRO A 90 15.09 -54.53 19.37
N SER A 91 16.13 -54.19 20.14
CA SER A 91 16.79 -55.08 21.10
C SER A 91 16.81 -54.50 22.52
N SER A 92 16.41 -55.31 23.50
CA SER A 92 16.38 -55.00 24.93
C SER A 92 17.48 -55.72 25.72
N ASP A 93 18.11 -55.05 26.70
CA ASP A 93 18.51 -55.68 27.98
C ASP A 93 18.72 -54.59 29.07
N PRO A 94 18.40 -54.83 30.36
CA PRO A 94 18.43 -53.80 31.41
C PRO A 94 19.59 -53.96 32.41
N ARG A 95 19.87 -52.93 33.22
CA ARG A 95 20.57 -53.09 34.52
C ARG A 95 20.37 -51.92 35.51
N LEU A 96 19.67 -52.24 36.60
CA LEU A 96 19.75 -51.75 37.99
C LEU A 96 20.48 -50.44 38.34
N GLY A 97 19.81 -49.57 39.12
CA GLY A 97 20.44 -48.50 39.90
C GLY A 97 19.43 -47.51 40.51
N GLY A 98 18.85 -47.84 41.66
CA GLY A 98 17.78 -47.01 42.26
C GLY A 98 18.28 -45.83 43.09
N LEU A 99 17.55 -44.71 43.07
CA LEU A 99 17.64 -43.65 44.07
C LEU A 99 16.24 -43.16 44.50
N ARG A 100 16.12 -42.82 45.79
CA ARG A 100 14.85 -42.50 46.46
C ARG A 100 14.40 -41.06 46.19
N GLY A 101 13.10 -40.91 45.91
CA GLY A 101 12.23 -39.81 46.30
C GLY A 101 12.77 -38.37 46.31
N ARG A 102 12.31 -37.56 45.34
CA ARG A 102 12.07 -36.13 45.52
C ARG A 102 10.66 -35.76 45.07
N ARG A 103 10.16 -34.64 45.62
CA ARG A 103 8.74 -34.27 45.70
C ARG A 103 8.14 -33.91 44.34
N VAL A 104 6.88 -34.31 44.14
CA VAL A 104 5.99 -33.70 43.15
C VAL A 104 5.68 -32.26 43.62
N PRO A 105 5.92 -31.21 42.83
CA PRO A 105 5.46 -29.86 43.15
C PRO A 105 3.93 -29.78 42.98
N PRO A 106 3.22 -28.95 43.77
CA PRO A 106 1.78 -28.80 43.63
C PRO A 106 1.42 -28.21 42.25
N ALA A 107 0.19 -28.45 41.80
CA ALA A 107 -0.37 -27.88 40.58
C ALA A 107 -0.50 -26.35 40.67
N GLY A 108 0.61 -25.66 40.38
CA GLY A 108 0.64 -24.21 40.19
C GLY A 108 0.21 -23.86 38.78
N ASP A 109 -0.92 -23.17 38.68
CA ASP A 109 -1.44 -22.40 37.54
C ASP A 109 -0.58 -22.39 36.26
N LEU A 110 -0.93 -23.27 35.31
CA LEU A 110 -0.30 -23.34 33.98
C LEU A 110 -0.90 -22.33 32.97
N THR A 111 -1.65 -21.31 33.41
CA THR A 111 -2.27 -20.31 32.52
C THR A 111 -1.27 -19.26 31.97
N ASN A 112 0.03 -19.51 32.09
CA ASN A 112 1.08 -18.77 31.39
C ASN A 112 1.89 -19.70 30.47
N CYS A 113 1.19 -20.41 29.58
CA CYS A 113 1.80 -21.10 28.44
C CYS A 113 2.74 -20.14 27.70
N PHE A 114 3.97 -20.59 27.45
CA PHE A 114 5.00 -19.88 26.69
C PHE A 114 4.43 -19.26 25.39
N ARG A 115 4.06 -17.98 25.45
CA ARG A 115 3.87 -17.19 24.23
C ARG A 115 5.26 -16.82 23.73
N PRO A 116 5.64 -17.17 22.49
CA PRO A 116 6.87 -16.66 21.90
C PRO A 116 6.76 -15.13 21.85
N ARG A 117 7.55 -14.44 22.68
CA ARG A 117 7.67 -12.99 22.56
C ARG A 117 8.38 -12.71 21.24
N CYS A 118 7.91 -11.69 20.50
CA CYS A 118 8.70 -11.17 19.38
C CYS A 118 10.15 -10.91 19.84
N PRO A 119 11.15 -11.06 18.95
CA PRO A 119 12.46 -10.49 19.21
C PRO A 119 12.30 -8.99 19.53
N ALA A 120 12.94 -8.53 20.60
CA ALA A 120 13.02 -7.10 20.86
C ALA A 120 13.85 -6.45 19.74
N PRO A 121 13.50 -5.24 19.26
CA PRO A 121 14.36 -4.52 18.34
C PRO A 121 15.72 -4.26 18.98
N ASP A 122 16.79 -4.39 18.18
CA ASP A 122 18.14 -3.99 18.59
C ASP A 122 18.10 -2.55 19.12
N PRO A 123 18.82 -2.23 20.21
CA PRO A 123 18.93 -0.84 20.67
C PRO A 123 19.51 0.02 19.53
N PRO A 124 19.04 1.27 19.36
CA PRO A 124 19.44 2.11 18.24
C PRO A 124 20.96 2.26 18.23
N ARG A 125 21.60 1.71 17.19
CA ARG A 125 23.05 1.82 17.02
C ARG A 125 23.40 3.29 16.81
N ARG A 126 24.57 3.73 17.27
CA ARG A 126 25.08 5.06 16.92
C ARG A 126 25.22 5.14 15.40
N ILE A 127 24.25 5.79 14.76
CA ILE A 127 24.30 6.14 13.34
C ILE A 127 25.58 6.95 13.15
N ARG A 128 26.58 6.38 12.46
CA ARG A 128 27.66 7.19 11.92
C ARG A 128 27.02 8.10 10.89
N ARG A 129 27.05 9.42 11.14
CA ARG A 129 26.88 10.43 10.08
C ARG A 129 27.97 10.15 9.04
N MET A 130 27.65 9.33 8.05
CA MET A 130 28.41 9.34 6.81
C MET A 130 28.26 10.73 6.23
N ALA A 131 29.31 11.24 5.58
CA ALA A 131 29.14 12.36 4.68
C ALA A 131 28.01 11.96 3.73
N THR A 132 26.89 12.70 3.78
CA THR A 132 25.79 12.41 2.88
C THR A 132 26.34 12.48 1.47
N ASP A 133 26.09 11.45 0.68
CA ASP A 133 26.32 11.54 -0.75
C ASP A 133 25.28 12.53 -1.30
N ARG A 134 25.64 13.81 -1.22
CA ARG A 134 24.87 14.97 -1.70
C ARG A 134 24.92 15.05 -3.23
N THR A 135 25.77 14.24 -3.85
CA THR A 135 26.13 14.27 -5.27
C THR A 135 25.17 13.48 -6.17
N VAL A 136 24.39 12.53 -5.62
CA VAL A 136 23.57 11.62 -6.44
C VAL A 136 22.14 12.15 -6.71
N LEU A 137 21.55 12.91 -5.78
CA LEU A 137 20.23 13.50 -5.96
C LEU A 137 20.14 14.88 -5.30
N THR A 138 20.06 15.93 -6.13
CA THR A 138 19.42 17.19 -5.77
C THR A 138 17.91 16.94 -5.63
N PRO A 139 17.23 17.47 -4.59
CA PRO A 139 15.77 17.41 -4.53
C PRO A 139 15.14 18.06 -5.76
N SER A 140 14.01 17.54 -6.22
CA SER A 140 13.17 18.26 -7.19
C SER A 140 12.79 19.63 -6.61
N PRO A 141 12.72 20.70 -7.42
CA PRO A 141 12.30 21.99 -6.90
C PRO A 141 10.88 21.88 -6.32
N PRO A 142 10.55 22.51 -5.17
CA PRO A 142 9.29 22.28 -4.44
C PRO A 142 7.98 22.61 -5.19
N ARG A 143 8.06 23.03 -6.45
CA ARG A 143 6.95 23.39 -7.35
C ARG A 143 7.19 22.95 -8.79
N ASP A 144 7.94 21.86 -8.98
CA ASP A 144 8.09 21.25 -10.30
C ASP A 144 6.71 20.91 -10.89
N PRO A 145 6.30 21.55 -12.02
CA PRO A 145 4.93 21.44 -12.52
C PRO A 145 4.49 20.02 -12.86
N GLN A 146 5.44 19.11 -13.18
CA GLN A 146 5.12 17.73 -13.59
C GLN A 146 4.37 16.94 -12.52
N TRP A 147 4.49 17.32 -11.23
CA TRP A 147 3.81 16.63 -10.13
C TRP A 147 2.48 17.26 -9.73
N GLY A 148 2.08 18.36 -10.37
CA GLY A 148 0.82 19.06 -10.10
C GLY A 148 0.69 19.65 -8.69
N GLY A 149 1.72 19.61 -7.84
CA GLY A 149 1.64 19.92 -6.38
C GLY A 149 0.96 21.24 -6.02
N HIS A 150 1.08 22.25 -6.89
CA HIS A 150 0.44 23.56 -6.76
C HIS A 150 -1.10 23.55 -6.89
N LEU A 151 -1.70 22.43 -7.31
CA LEU A 151 -3.15 22.23 -7.49
C LEU A 151 -3.82 21.62 -6.24
N LEU A 152 -3.08 21.35 -5.17
CA LEU A 152 -3.61 20.76 -3.95
C LEU A 152 -4.46 21.76 -3.15
N ASP A 153 -5.70 21.41 -2.81
CA ASP A 153 -6.41 22.05 -1.70
C ASP A 153 -5.86 21.49 -0.37
N LEU A 154 -4.78 22.12 0.12
CA LEU A 154 -4.15 21.75 1.39
C LEU A 154 -5.15 21.80 2.56
N ALA A 155 -6.09 22.76 2.56
CA ALA A 155 -7.06 22.89 3.64
C ALA A 155 -8.08 21.74 3.64
N ALA A 156 -8.52 21.27 2.46
CA ALA A 156 -9.35 20.07 2.34
C ALA A 156 -8.59 18.81 2.74
N TYR A 157 -7.33 18.68 2.31
CA TYR A 157 -6.46 17.57 2.70
C TYR A 157 -6.29 17.48 4.24
N LEU A 158 -5.93 18.59 4.89
CA LEU A 158 -5.77 18.65 6.35
C LEU A 158 -7.07 18.29 7.09
N ARG A 159 -8.23 18.78 6.61
CA ARG A 159 -9.55 18.36 7.13
C ARG A 159 -9.80 16.86 6.95
N ARG A 160 -9.48 16.28 5.80
CA ARG A 160 -9.65 14.84 5.51
C ARG A 160 -8.82 13.95 6.43
N ILE A 161 -7.63 14.40 6.81
CA ILE A 161 -6.73 13.65 7.71
C ILE A 161 -6.90 14.02 9.19
N GLY A 162 -7.82 14.94 9.53
CA GLY A 162 -8.07 15.38 10.90
C GLY A 162 -6.93 16.18 11.53
N HIS A 163 -6.05 16.78 10.71
CA HIS A 163 -4.84 17.48 11.15
C HIS A 163 -5.10 19.01 11.29
N PRO A 164 -4.66 19.66 12.38
CA PRO A 164 -4.82 21.11 12.55
C PRO A 164 -3.93 21.91 11.59
N PRO A 165 -4.32 23.13 11.16
CA PRO A 165 -3.57 23.88 10.15
C PRO A 165 -2.15 24.33 10.58
N ALA A 166 -1.86 24.37 11.87
CA ALA A 166 -0.52 24.63 12.41
C ALA A 166 -0.40 24.15 13.87
N PRO A 167 0.82 23.81 14.36
CA PRO A 167 2.03 23.60 13.57
C PRO A 167 1.93 22.30 12.77
N THR A 168 2.46 22.31 11.55
CA THR A 168 2.41 21.18 10.62
C THR A 168 3.83 20.72 10.30
N THR A 169 4.19 19.52 10.77
CA THR A 169 5.49 18.89 10.52
C THR A 169 5.33 17.68 9.59
N PRO A 170 6.37 17.25 8.86
CA PRO A 170 6.33 16.03 8.04
C PRO A 170 5.86 14.81 8.84
N GLU A 171 6.37 14.63 10.06
CA GLU A 171 5.98 13.53 10.94
C GLU A 171 4.50 13.60 11.34
N SER A 172 3.99 14.78 11.72
CA SER A 172 2.59 14.93 12.12
C SER A 172 1.62 14.69 10.95
N LEU A 173 2.00 15.10 9.73
CA LEU A 173 1.27 14.82 8.50
C LEU A 173 1.31 13.32 8.16
N HIS A 174 2.47 12.68 8.30
CA HIS A 174 2.65 11.25 8.03
C HIS A 174 1.68 10.40 8.88
N ARG A 175 1.72 10.64 10.20
CA ARG A 175 0.86 9.97 11.20
C ARG A 175 -0.63 10.20 10.92
N ALA A 176 -1.03 11.44 10.67
CA ALA A 176 -2.42 11.77 10.38
C ALA A 176 -2.91 11.16 9.05
N HIS A 177 -2.09 11.18 8.00
CA HIS A 177 -2.39 10.53 6.72
C HIS A 177 -2.59 9.02 6.88
N LYS A 178 -1.60 8.32 7.48
CA LYS A 178 -1.63 6.87 7.72
C LYS A 178 -2.82 6.43 8.58
N SER A 179 -3.23 7.27 9.53
CA SER A 179 -4.40 7.03 10.36
C SER A 179 -5.71 7.19 9.58
N ALA A 180 -5.85 8.25 8.80
CA ALA A 180 -7.13 8.66 8.23
C ALA A 180 -7.45 8.08 6.83
N ILE A 181 -6.43 7.75 6.03
CA ILE A 181 -6.59 7.24 4.66
C ILE A 181 -6.04 5.81 4.64
N ALA A 182 -6.91 4.81 4.48
CA ALA A 182 -6.48 3.43 4.31
C ALA A 182 -5.98 3.16 2.89
N PHE A 183 -5.08 2.19 2.78
CA PHE A 183 -4.65 1.65 1.49
C PHE A 183 -5.76 0.75 0.93
N GLU A 184 -6.05 0.84 -0.37
CA GLU A 184 -7.02 0.02 -1.07
C GLU A 184 -6.78 -0.01 -2.58
N ASN A 185 -7.29 -1.05 -3.24
CA ASN A 185 -7.28 -1.17 -4.70
C ASN A 185 -8.69 -1.34 -5.29
N VAL A 186 -9.74 -0.81 -4.64
CA VAL A 186 -11.15 -1.05 -5.02
C VAL A 186 -11.41 -0.70 -6.48
N ASP A 187 -10.82 0.37 -7.01
CA ASP A 187 -10.98 0.72 -8.42
C ASP A 187 -10.30 -0.29 -9.36
N VAL A 188 -9.12 -0.80 -9.01
CA VAL A 188 -8.44 -1.90 -9.74
C VAL A 188 -9.27 -3.18 -9.69
N ALA A 189 -9.79 -3.53 -8.50
CA ALA A 189 -10.68 -4.68 -8.30
C ALA A 189 -12.01 -4.52 -9.06
N LEU A 190 -12.41 -3.29 -9.39
CA LEU A 190 -13.58 -2.97 -10.20
C LEU A 190 -13.27 -2.77 -11.69
N GLU A 191 -12.02 -3.01 -12.12
CA GLU A 191 -11.51 -2.82 -13.50
C GLU A 191 -11.63 -1.36 -14.01
N ARG A 192 -11.41 -0.40 -13.11
CA ARG A 192 -11.33 1.03 -13.42
C ARG A 192 -9.88 1.48 -13.48
N GLY A 193 -9.58 2.38 -14.41
CA GLY A 193 -8.25 3.00 -14.50
C GLY A 193 -7.92 3.85 -13.27
N ILE A 194 -6.63 3.90 -12.91
CA ILE A 194 -6.10 4.76 -11.85
C ILE A 194 -5.36 5.93 -12.49
N SER A 195 -5.85 7.15 -12.26
CA SER A 195 -5.20 8.39 -12.67
C SER A 195 -4.23 8.85 -11.58
N LEU A 196 -3.03 9.28 -11.97
CA LEU A 196 -2.04 9.87 -11.05
C LEU A 196 -2.03 11.41 -11.07
N GLU A 197 -2.92 12.02 -11.84
CA GLU A 197 -3.11 13.47 -11.83
C GLU A 197 -3.58 13.94 -10.45
N LEU A 198 -2.88 14.92 -9.85
CA LEU A 198 -3.19 15.36 -8.50
C LEU A 198 -4.66 15.82 -8.29
N PRO A 199 -5.31 16.52 -9.25
CA PRO A 199 -6.74 16.80 -9.17
C PRO A 199 -7.62 15.55 -9.04
N ASP A 200 -7.24 14.42 -9.64
CA ASP A 200 -7.98 13.16 -9.60
C ASP A 200 -7.74 12.44 -8.27
N ILE A 201 -6.49 12.35 -7.84
CA ILE A 201 -6.08 11.79 -6.54
C ILE A 201 -6.82 12.51 -5.41
N GLN A 202 -6.82 13.85 -5.38
CA GLN A 202 -7.51 14.59 -4.31
C GLN A 202 -9.04 14.45 -4.39
N ARG A 203 -9.66 14.38 -5.57
CA ARG A 203 -11.11 14.09 -5.66
C ARG A 203 -11.44 12.74 -5.03
N LYS A 204 -10.64 11.70 -5.28
CA LYS A 204 -10.85 10.35 -4.72
C LYS A 204 -10.55 10.27 -3.23
N LEU A 205 -9.29 10.50 -2.83
CA LEU A 205 -8.82 10.30 -1.46
C LEU A 205 -9.37 11.35 -0.48
N VAL A 206 -9.49 12.62 -0.92
CA VAL A 206 -9.92 13.74 -0.07
C VAL A 206 -11.43 13.98 -0.15
N ALA A 207 -11.97 14.32 -1.33
CA ALA A 207 -13.37 14.72 -1.43
C ALA A 207 -14.35 13.54 -1.31
N SER A 208 -14.07 12.41 -1.96
CA SER A 208 -14.94 11.22 -1.91
C SER A 208 -14.75 10.37 -0.64
N GLY A 209 -13.68 10.56 0.13
CA GLY A 209 -13.42 9.77 1.33
C GLY A 209 -13.08 8.30 1.04
N ARG A 210 -12.50 8.02 -0.13
CA ARG A 210 -11.91 6.72 -0.48
C ARG A 210 -10.50 6.60 0.10
N GLY A 211 -9.87 5.44 -0.12
CA GLY A 211 -8.43 5.28 0.00
C GLY A 211 -7.75 5.36 -1.36
N GLY A 212 -6.54 4.82 -1.47
CA GLY A 212 -5.88 4.53 -2.74
C GLY A 212 -4.75 3.53 -2.55
N TYR A 213 -3.89 3.32 -3.55
CA TYR A 213 -2.66 2.53 -3.38
C TYR A 213 -1.39 3.40 -3.41
N CYS A 214 -0.21 2.77 -3.39
CA CYS A 214 1.07 3.41 -3.07
C CYS A 214 1.38 4.70 -3.85
N PHE A 215 1.07 4.74 -5.16
CA PHE A 215 1.24 5.91 -6.00
C PHE A 215 0.35 7.08 -5.53
N GLU A 216 -0.96 6.85 -5.42
CA GLU A 216 -1.95 7.86 -5.02
C GLU A 216 -1.65 8.43 -3.62
N HIS A 217 -1.31 7.54 -2.66
CA HIS A 217 -0.94 7.91 -1.29
C HIS A 217 0.29 8.82 -1.23
N ASN A 218 1.41 8.36 -1.81
CA ASN A 218 2.68 9.07 -1.67
C ASN A 218 2.76 10.31 -2.57
N LEU A 219 2.03 10.37 -3.70
CA LEU A 219 1.90 11.59 -4.49
C LEU A 219 1.07 12.66 -3.77
N LEU A 220 -0.07 12.30 -3.15
CA LEU A 220 -0.88 13.23 -2.34
C LEU A 220 -0.10 13.76 -1.14
N TYR A 221 0.62 12.89 -0.43
CA TYR A 221 1.44 13.26 0.72
C TYR A 221 2.65 14.11 0.31
N ALA A 222 3.31 13.82 -0.82
CA ALA A 222 4.38 14.66 -1.36
C ALA A 222 3.88 16.08 -1.68
N ALA A 223 2.71 16.21 -2.33
CA ALA A 223 2.12 17.52 -2.61
C ALA A 223 1.79 18.31 -1.32
N ALA A 224 1.34 17.62 -0.27
CA ALA A 224 1.08 18.26 1.03
C ALA A 224 2.36 18.77 1.70
N LEU A 225 3.45 18.00 1.64
CA LEU A 225 4.76 18.41 2.13
C LEU A 225 5.31 19.63 1.35
N GLU A 226 5.24 19.60 0.03
CA GLU A 226 5.65 20.69 -0.86
C GLU A 226 4.84 21.97 -0.60
N ALA A 227 3.53 21.86 -0.35
CA ALA A 227 2.68 22.98 0.02
C ALA A 227 3.07 23.60 1.39
N THR A 228 3.70 22.82 2.28
CA THR A 228 4.30 23.32 3.53
C THR A 228 5.76 23.77 3.39
N GLY A 229 6.33 23.75 2.18
CA GLY A 229 7.71 24.18 1.90
C GLY A 229 8.77 23.10 2.14
N VAL A 230 8.38 21.85 2.36
CA VAL A 230 9.30 20.72 2.59
C VAL A 230 9.76 20.15 1.24
N PRO A 231 11.07 20.11 0.94
CA PRO A 231 11.58 19.48 -0.28
C PRO A 231 11.33 17.97 -0.31
N VAL A 232 10.88 17.46 -1.45
CA VAL A 232 10.58 16.04 -1.66
C VAL A 232 11.25 15.52 -2.93
N THR A 233 11.83 14.33 -2.84
CA THR A 233 12.23 13.53 -4.00
C THR A 233 11.38 12.27 -4.04
N ARG A 234 10.75 11.98 -5.18
CA ARG A 234 9.90 10.80 -5.37
C ARG A 234 10.75 9.67 -5.95
N LEU A 235 10.63 8.48 -5.40
CA LEU A 235 11.45 7.31 -5.75
C LEU A 235 10.55 6.11 -6.08
N LEU A 236 10.99 5.29 -7.04
CA LEU A 236 10.39 3.99 -7.31
C LEU A 236 11.19 2.86 -6.66
N ALA A 237 10.46 1.89 -6.10
CA ALA A 237 10.97 0.77 -5.33
C ALA A 237 10.46 -0.58 -5.85
N ARG A 238 11.21 -1.64 -5.55
CA ARG A 238 10.94 -3.03 -5.88
C ARG A 238 10.45 -3.74 -4.61
N VAL A 239 9.18 -4.13 -4.58
CA VAL A 239 8.56 -4.84 -3.45
C VAL A 239 9.17 -6.25 -3.32
N ARG A 240 9.73 -6.56 -2.15
CA ARG A 240 10.47 -7.80 -1.87
C ARG A 240 9.65 -8.86 -1.16
N GLN A 241 8.87 -8.50 -0.14
CA GLN A 241 8.08 -9.46 0.67
C GLN A 241 8.95 -10.63 1.17
N GLY A 242 10.06 -10.31 1.83
CA GLY A 242 11.04 -11.26 2.34
C GLY A 242 11.91 -11.96 1.27
N ARG A 243 11.70 -11.69 -0.02
CA ARG A 243 12.42 -12.34 -1.13
C ARG A 243 13.47 -11.42 -1.76
N LYS A 244 14.67 -11.94 -2.01
CA LYS A 244 15.73 -11.23 -2.77
C LYS A 244 15.62 -11.36 -4.30
N LEU A 245 14.49 -11.83 -4.81
CA LEU A 245 14.24 -11.90 -6.26
C LEU A 245 14.10 -10.48 -6.84
N ILE A 246 14.72 -10.21 -7.98
CA ILE A 246 14.55 -8.94 -8.69
C ILE A 246 13.10 -8.83 -9.18
N ARG A 247 12.38 -7.85 -8.65
CA ARG A 247 10.98 -7.54 -8.99
C ARG A 247 10.92 -6.23 -9.77
N TYR A 248 9.81 -5.99 -10.47
CA TYR A 248 9.57 -4.74 -11.18
C TYR A 248 9.44 -3.56 -10.19
N ARG A 249 9.70 -2.33 -10.67
CA ARG A 249 9.48 -1.09 -9.91
C ARG A 249 7.97 -0.83 -9.87
N ALA A 250 7.34 -0.98 -8.71
CA ALA A 250 5.87 -0.85 -8.54
C ALA A 250 5.46 -0.46 -7.12
N HIS A 251 6.36 0.23 -6.43
CA HIS A 251 6.04 0.92 -5.19
C HIS A 251 6.65 2.31 -5.27
N THR A 252 5.95 3.31 -4.76
CA THR A 252 6.47 4.66 -4.60
C THR A 252 6.90 4.85 -3.15
N THR A 253 8.07 5.45 -2.94
CA THR A 253 8.49 5.97 -1.62
C THR A 253 9.09 7.38 -1.80
N LEU A 254 9.24 8.13 -0.71
CA LEU A 254 9.72 9.52 -0.75
C LEU A 254 11.01 9.67 0.05
N LEU A 255 11.89 10.55 -0.43
CA LEU A 255 12.99 11.10 0.34
C LEU A 255 12.67 12.57 0.63
N VAL A 256 12.52 12.93 1.90
CA VAL A 256 12.08 14.26 2.34
C VAL A 256 13.20 14.95 3.12
N ASP A 257 13.36 16.25 2.94
CA ASP A 257 14.36 17.04 3.67
C ASP A 257 13.73 17.69 4.91
N ILE A 258 14.19 17.31 6.10
CA ILE A 258 13.71 17.80 7.39
C ILE A 258 14.90 18.42 8.12
N ASP A 259 14.86 19.72 8.35
CA ASP A 259 15.90 20.50 9.01
C ASP A 259 17.33 20.32 8.41
N GLY A 260 17.41 20.06 7.10
CA GLY A 260 18.67 19.82 6.37
C GLY A 260 19.13 18.36 6.35
N GLU A 261 18.35 17.44 6.92
CA GLU A 261 18.63 16.00 6.98
C GLU A 261 17.60 15.19 6.18
N ARG A 262 18.08 14.26 5.36
CA ARG A 262 17.20 13.43 4.51
C ARG A 262 16.53 12.32 5.33
N HIS A 263 15.24 12.11 5.11
CA HIS A 263 14.44 11.06 5.74
C HIS A 263 13.66 10.27 4.69
N LEU A 264 13.62 8.94 4.82
CA LEU A 264 12.72 8.07 4.05
C LEU A 264 11.31 8.22 4.62
N ALA A 265 10.35 8.63 3.79
CA ALA A 265 8.96 8.79 4.19
C ALA A 265 8.04 8.03 3.23
N ASP A 266 7.12 7.24 3.80
CA ASP A 266 6.23 6.38 3.03
C ASP A 266 4.91 6.19 3.77
N VAL A 267 3.83 6.76 3.24
CA VAL A 267 2.46 6.57 3.74
C VAL A 267 1.67 5.53 2.94
N GLY A 268 2.27 4.98 1.87
CA GLY A 268 1.59 4.24 0.80
C GLY A 268 1.93 2.75 0.69
N PHE A 269 2.84 2.19 1.49
CA PHE A 269 3.16 0.75 1.42
C PHE A 269 2.03 -0.19 1.90
N GLY A 270 1.06 0.34 2.66
CA GLY A 270 -0.04 -0.44 3.25
C GLY A 270 0.10 -0.61 4.77
N ALA A 271 -0.41 -1.72 5.32
CA ALA A 271 -0.49 -1.95 6.77
C ALA A 271 0.89 -1.89 7.45
N GLU A 272 1.88 -2.55 6.85
CA GLU A 272 3.23 -2.69 7.38
C GLU A 272 4.17 -1.52 7.07
N GLY A 273 3.68 -0.50 6.36
CA GLY A 273 4.45 0.71 6.08
C GLY A 273 4.86 1.46 7.35
N LEU A 274 5.85 2.34 7.23
CA LEU A 274 6.33 3.24 8.28
C LEU A 274 5.16 3.97 8.97
N LEU A 275 5.34 4.35 10.24
CA LEU A 275 4.42 5.21 11.00
C LEU A 275 4.93 6.65 11.16
N ALA A 276 6.19 6.91 10.77
CA ALA A 276 6.85 8.20 10.78
C ALA A 276 8.00 8.21 9.74
N PRO A 277 8.49 9.38 9.30
CA PRO A 277 9.72 9.48 8.51
C PRO A 277 10.92 8.88 9.25
N LEU A 278 11.69 8.03 8.58
CA LEU A 278 12.87 7.35 9.11
C LEU A 278 14.15 8.05 8.62
N PRO A 279 15.13 8.42 9.48
CA PRO A 279 16.38 9.03 9.02
C PRO A 279 17.07 8.22 7.93
N PHE A 280 17.49 8.88 6.84
CA PHE A 280 18.09 8.22 5.69
C PHE A 280 19.58 7.93 5.93
N ALA A 281 19.85 6.90 6.73
CA ALA A 281 21.18 6.41 7.03
C ALA A 281 21.20 4.88 7.17
N ASP A 282 22.36 4.27 6.91
CA ASP A 282 22.53 2.82 7.07
C ASP A 282 22.46 2.42 8.56
N GLY A 283 21.64 1.42 8.86
CA GLY A 283 21.34 0.98 10.21
C GLY A 283 20.41 1.92 10.99
N ALA A 284 19.76 2.90 10.36
CA ALA A 284 18.74 3.71 11.01
C ALA A 284 17.52 2.85 11.36
N THR A 285 16.99 3.02 12.58
CA THR A 285 15.85 2.24 13.10
C THR A 285 14.72 3.15 13.56
N HIS A 286 13.47 2.73 13.35
CA HIS A 286 12.27 3.27 14.02
C HIS A 286 11.58 2.15 14.78
N ALA A 287 11.09 2.44 15.99
CA ALA A 287 10.33 1.47 16.78
C ALA A 287 9.17 2.17 17.47
N GLU A 288 7.97 1.64 17.27
CA GLU A 288 6.73 2.25 17.73
C GLU A 288 5.65 1.19 17.92
N GLY A 289 4.95 1.21 19.05
CA GLY A 289 3.89 0.23 19.31
C GLY A 289 4.36 -1.22 19.55
N GLY A 290 5.67 -1.45 19.56
CA GLY A 290 6.28 -2.78 19.53
C GLY A 290 6.55 -3.31 18.11
N PHE A 291 6.08 -2.62 17.07
CA PHE A 291 6.61 -2.80 15.72
C PHE A 291 7.95 -2.08 15.58
N ALA A 292 8.82 -2.59 14.70
CA ALA A 292 10.10 -1.97 14.39
C ALA A 292 10.44 -2.07 12.90
N TRP A 293 11.13 -1.05 12.43
CA TRP A 293 11.64 -0.92 11.07
C TRP A 293 13.12 -0.55 11.10
N ARG A 294 13.85 -0.91 10.04
CA ARG A 294 15.19 -0.39 9.80
C ARG A 294 15.45 -0.17 8.32
N LEU A 295 16.33 0.79 8.05
CA LEU A 295 16.90 1.03 6.74
C LEU A 295 18.31 0.47 6.71
N VAL A 296 18.61 -0.40 5.74
CA VAL A 296 19.95 -0.96 5.54
C VAL A 296 20.42 -0.78 4.10
N ARG A 297 21.73 -0.66 3.94
CA ARG A 297 22.39 -0.66 2.62
C ARG A 297 22.67 -2.10 2.18
N GLU A 298 22.34 -2.43 0.94
CA GLU A 298 22.69 -3.72 0.33
C GLU A 298 23.57 -3.48 -0.90
N GLY A 299 24.82 -3.96 -0.85
CA GLY A 299 25.81 -3.71 -1.89
C GLY A 299 26.12 -2.23 -2.08
N GLU A 300 26.41 -1.84 -3.33
CA GLU A 300 26.95 -0.51 -3.65
C GLU A 300 25.90 0.59 -3.86
N ALA A 301 24.64 0.25 -4.15
CA ALA A 301 23.62 1.23 -4.56
C ALA A 301 22.21 0.98 -3.99
N ASP A 302 21.88 -0.23 -3.53
CA ASP A 302 20.52 -0.54 -3.07
C ASP A 302 20.33 -0.20 -1.59
N TRP A 303 19.17 0.38 -1.30
CA TRP A 303 18.66 0.62 0.05
C TRP A 303 17.46 -0.27 0.27
N VAL A 304 17.37 -0.91 1.43
CA VAL A 304 16.30 -1.85 1.78
C VAL A 304 15.61 -1.40 3.05
N LEU A 305 14.30 -1.15 2.98
CA LEU A 305 13.47 -1.01 4.17
C LEU A 305 13.06 -2.40 4.65
N GLN A 306 13.30 -2.68 5.91
CA GLN A 306 12.95 -3.93 6.58
C GLN A 306 12.05 -3.66 7.78
N SER A 307 11.16 -4.59 8.10
CA SER A 307 10.39 -4.67 9.35
C SER A 307 10.89 -5.82 10.21
N LEU A 308 10.58 -5.81 11.52
CA LEU A 308 10.90 -6.90 12.43
C LEU A 308 9.72 -7.88 12.56
N HIS A 309 9.97 -9.15 12.25
CA HIS A 309 9.06 -10.29 12.41
C HIS A 309 9.60 -11.25 13.49
N ALA A 310 8.83 -12.30 13.83
CA ALA A 310 9.25 -13.34 14.76
C ALA A 310 10.58 -14.01 14.36
N ASP A 311 10.75 -14.29 13.07
CA ASP A 311 11.95 -14.93 12.50
C ASP A 311 13.10 -13.93 12.19
N GLY A 312 12.96 -12.67 12.60
CA GLY A 312 13.95 -11.61 12.39
C GLY A 312 13.52 -10.57 11.35
N TRP A 313 14.50 -9.95 10.68
CA TRP A 313 14.25 -8.81 9.79
C TRP A 313 13.73 -9.25 8.41
N PHE A 314 12.60 -8.68 7.99
CA PHE A 314 11.85 -9.03 6.78
C PHE A 314 11.92 -7.89 5.75
N ASP A 315 12.35 -8.19 4.53
CA ASP A 315 12.47 -7.21 3.43
C ASP A 315 11.10 -6.73 2.94
N LEU A 316 10.77 -5.45 3.16
CA LEU A 316 9.57 -4.83 2.60
C LEU A 316 9.78 -4.49 1.12
N TYR A 317 10.75 -3.62 0.85
CA TYR A 317 11.12 -3.17 -0.49
C TYR A 317 12.57 -2.69 -0.55
N ALA A 318 13.13 -2.71 -1.77
CA ALA A 318 14.43 -2.14 -2.07
C ALA A 318 14.34 -1.06 -3.16
N PHE A 319 15.16 -0.03 -3.06
CA PHE A 319 15.18 1.12 -3.98
C PHE A 319 16.60 1.65 -4.18
N ARG A 320 16.78 2.48 -5.21
CA ARG A 320 18.03 3.21 -5.48
C ARG A 320 17.74 4.71 -5.48
N LEU A 321 18.79 5.49 -5.30
CA LEU A 321 18.74 6.94 -5.49
C LEU A 321 18.88 7.21 -6.99
N GLU A 322 17.75 7.46 -7.64
CA GLU A 322 17.62 7.67 -9.08
C GLU A 322 16.54 8.74 -9.29
N HIS A 323 16.79 9.71 -10.18
CA HIS A 323 15.81 10.73 -10.50
C HIS A 323 14.72 10.11 -11.38
N HIS A 324 13.47 10.42 -11.10
CA HIS A 324 12.32 9.91 -11.82
C HIS A 324 11.41 11.08 -12.20
N HIS A 325 10.73 10.95 -13.32
CA HIS A 325 9.70 11.88 -13.81
C HIS A 325 8.30 11.32 -13.55
N ALA A 326 7.27 12.17 -13.62
CA ALA A 326 5.88 11.75 -13.42
C ALA A 326 5.47 10.58 -14.33
N VAL A 327 5.94 10.59 -15.59
CA VAL A 327 5.69 9.53 -16.59
C VAL A 327 6.24 8.16 -16.19
N ASP A 328 7.30 8.07 -15.37
CA ASP A 328 7.81 6.79 -14.86
C ASP A 328 6.83 6.14 -13.88
N PHE A 329 6.05 6.97 -13.18
CA PHE A 329 5.02 6.54 -12.25
C PHE A 329 3.80 6.06 -13.02
N ASP A 330 3.45 6.70 -14.14
CA ASP A 330 2.35 6.25 -15.01
C ASP A 330 2.61 4.86 -15.59
N VAL A 331 3.83 4.58 -16.07
CA VAL A 331 4.22 3.23 -16.55
C VAL A 331 4.14 2.19 -15.43
N SER A 332 4.62 2.55 -14.24
CA SER A 332 4.60 1.68 -13.06
C SER A 332 3.17 1.44 -12.53
N ASN A 333 2.33 2.47 -12.56
CA ASN A 333 0.91 2.47 -12.22
C ASN A 333 0.11 1.61 -13.22
N HIS A 334 0.34 1.77 -14.52
CA HIS A 334 -0.27 0.92 -15.55
C HIS A 334 0.04 -0.55 -15.28
N TYR A 335 1.31 -0.93 -15.14
CA TYR A 335 1.65 -2.33 -14.82
C TYR A 335 0.97 -2.81 -13.53
N THR A 336 0.93 -1.97 -12.50
CA THR A 336 0.35 -2.34 -11.20
C THR A 336 -1.17 -2.50 -11.25
N ALA A 337 -1.87 -1.66 -12.03
CA ALA A 337 -3.34 -1.64 -12.14
C ALA A 337 -3.91 -2.60 -13.20
N THR A 338 -3.19 -2.89 -14.30
CA THR A 338 -3.76 -3.60 -15.46
C THR A 338 -3.07 -4.92 -15.80
N HIS A 339 -1.77 -5.07 -15.50
CA HIS A 339 -1.01 -6.20 -16.02
C HIS A 339 -1.39 -7.51 -15.30
N PRO A 340 -1.74 -8.62 -16.00
CA PRO A 340 -2.26 -9.85 -15.35
C PRO A 340 -1.33 -10.52 -14.32
N ARG A 341 -0.02 -10.24 -14.38
CA ARG A 341 0.98 -10.67 -13.38
C ARG A 341 1.14 -9.72 -12.18
N SER A 342 0.35 -8.66 -12.08
CA SER A 342 0.31 -7.78 -10.92
C SER A 342 -0.27 -8.55 -9.71
N THR A 343 0.18 -8.18 -8.51
CA THR A 343 -0.40 -8.72 -7.27
C THR A 343 -1.75 -8.10 -6.92
N PHE A 344 -2.14 -7.01 -7.60
CA PHE A 344 -3.37 -6.25 -7.33
C PHE A 344 -4.50 -6.51 -8.34
N THR A 345 -4.20 -7.03 -9.52
CA THR A 345 -5.21 -7.40 -10.53
C THR A 345 -5.96 -8.67 -10.12
N GLY A 346 -7.28 -8.70 -10.32
CA GLY A 346 -8.12 -9.87 -10.00
C GLY A 346 -8.29 -10.13 -8.49
N LYS A 347 -7.99 -9.15 -7.64
CA LYS A 347 -8.12 -9.25 -6.18
C LYS A 347 -8.61 -7.94 -5.58
N LEU A 348 -9.40 -8.03 -4.52
CA LEU A 348 -9.68 -6.91 -3.62
C LEU A 348 -8.63 -6.92 -2.51
N VAL A 349 -8.09 -5.75 -2.19
CA VAL A 349 -7.08 -5.53 -1.14
C VAL A 349 -7.44 -4.24 -0.41
N ALA A 350 -7.48 -4.29 0.91
CA ALA A 350 -7.49 -3.10 1.76
C ALA A 350 -6.53 -3.30 2.94
N MET A 351 -5.81 -2.26 3.33
CA MET A 351 -4.82 -2.33 4.40
C MET A 351 -4.82 -1.08 5.28
N ARG A 352 -4.66 -1.29 6.58
CA ARG A 352 -4.48 -0.22 7.58
C ARG A 352 -3.52 -0.72 8.64
N GLY A 353 -2.70 0.16 9.21
CA GLY A 353 -1.77 -0.22 10.26
C GLY A 353 -1.33 0.96 11.09
N ASP A 354 -1.24 0.73 12.39
CA ASP A 354 -0.96 1.71 13.43
C ASP A 354 0.00 1.10 14.48
N ALA A 355 0.15 1.76 15.63
CA ALA A 355 1.00 1.33 16.73
C ALA A 355 0.45 0.13 17.54
N TYR A 356 -0.65 -0.49 17.13
CA TYR A 356 -1.29 -1.60 17.86
C TYR A 356 -1.49 -2.82 16.97
N SER A 357 -1.85 -2.61 15.70
CA SER A 357 -2.16 -3.68 14.76
C SER A 357 -1.86 -3.32 13.31
N GLN A 358 -1.69 -4.35 12.49
CA GLN A 358 -1.48 -4.27 11.06
C GLN A 358 -2.52 -5.19 10.39
N GLN A 359 -3.55 -4.56 9.80
CA GLN A 359 -4.72 -5.22 9.26
C GLN A 359 -4.68 -5.24 7.74
N THR A 360 -4.81 -6.43 7.16
CA THR A 360 -4.88 -6.66 5.70
C THR A 360 -6.11 -7.48 5.38
N LEU A 361 -7.02 -6.89 4.61
CA LEU A 361 -8.08 -7.63 3.93
C LEU A 361 -7.58 -8.01 2.53
N MET A 362 -7.68 -9.29 2.17
CA MET A 362 -7.42 -9.80 0.83
C MET A 362 -8.59 -10.67 0.39
N ASN A 363 -9.35 -10.17 -0.59
CA ASN A 363 -10.66 -10.67 -0.98
C ASN A 363 -11.61 -10.75 0.24
N SER A 364 -11.90 -11.96 0.71
CA SER A 364 -12.72 -12.28 1.89
C SER A 364 -11.91 -12.48 3.18
N ARG A 365 -10.58 -12.67 3.10
CA ARG A 365 -9.77 -13.01 4.28
C ARG A 365 -9.19 -11.76 4.93
N LEU A 366 -9.57 -11.52 6.18
CA LEU A 366 -9.02 -10.47 7.03
C LEU A 366 -7.94 -11.06 7.94
N THR A 367 -6.69 -10.64 7.74
CA THR A 367 -5.54 -10.97 8.58
C THR A 367 -5.18 -9.75 9.43
N THR A 368 -5.09 -9.91 10.75
CA THR A 368 -4.60 -8.88 11.69
C THR A 368 -3.34 -9.39 12.39
N ARG A 369 -2.22 -8.70 12.20
CA ARG A 369 -0.95 -8.95 12.90
C ARG A 369 -0.77 -7.94 14.03
N TYR A 370 -0.36 -8.43 15.20
CA TYR A 370 -0.09 -7.63 16.40
C TYR A 370 1.41 -7.52 16.67
N ALA A 371 1.79 -6.52 17.46
CA ALA A 371 3.17 -6.29 17.89
C ALA A 371 3.73 -7.36 18.85
N ASP A 372 2.89 -8.28 19.34
CA ASP A 372 3.31 -9.47 20.10
C ASP A 372 3.47 -10.71 19.20
N CYS A 373 3.59 -10.51 17.88
CA CYS A 373 3.76 -11.54 16.84
C CYS A 373 2.55 -12.48 16.67
N ARG A 374 1.46 -12.28 17.43
CA ARG A 374 0.20 -12.97 17.14
C ARG A 374 -0.35 -12.50 15.80
N THR A 375 -0.86 -13.44 15.04
CA THR A 375 -1.62 -13.20 13.81
C THR A 375 -2.98 -13.87 13.96
N GLU A 376 -4.04 -13.10 13.75
CA GLU A 376 -5.42 -13.57 13.74
C GLU A 376 -5.93 -13.50 12.29
N GLU A 377 -6.50 -14.59 11.78
CA GLU A 377 -7.14 -14.64 10.47
C GLU A 377 -8.63 -14.94 10.61
N ARG A 378 -9.44 -14.25 9.81
CA ARG A 378 -10.89 -14.47 9.77
C ARG A 378 -11.39 -14.39 8.34
N GLU A 379 -12.10 -15.42 7.92
CA GLU A 379 -12.83 -15.43 6.65
C GLU A 379 -14.13 -14.62 6.82
N LEU A 380 -14.45 -13.78 5.83
CA LEU A 380 -15.61 -12.89 5.85
C LEU A 380 -16.55 -13.21 4.68
N THR A 381 -17.86 -13.20 4.94
CA THR A 381 -18.88 -13.15 3.89
C THR A 381 -18.80 -11.85 3.08
N GLY A 382 -19.41 -11.80 1.89
CA GLY A 382 -19.41 -10.59 1.04
C GLY A 382 -19.91 -9.33 1.78
N ASP A 383 -20.99 -9.45 2.57
CA ASP A 383 -21.53 -8.33 3.35
C ASP A 383 -20.65 -7.96 4.56
N GLU A 384 -19.88 -8.90 5.10
CA GLU A 384 -18.85 -8.61 6.10
C GLU A 384 -17.63 -7.93 5.50
N VAL A 385 -17.27 -8.25 4.25
CA VAL A 385 -16.24 -7.51 3.51
C VAL A 385 -16.67 -6.05 3.30
N ILE A 386 -17.89 -5.79 2.83
CA ILE A 386 -18.39 -4.42 2.66
C ILE A 386 -18.43 -3.65 3.98
N ARG A 387 -18.84 -4.30 5.08
CA ARG A 387 -18.77 -3.71 6.43
C ARG A 387 -17.33 -3.44 6.87
N ALA A 388 -16.41 -4.38 6.70
CA ALA A 388 -15.00 -4.17 7.05
C ALA A 388 -14.37 -3.00 6.28
N LEU A 389 -14.64 -2.88 4.97
CA LEU A 389 -14.19 -1.75 4.15
C LEU A 389 -14.69 -0.40 4.71
N ARG A 390 -15.96 -0.33 5.10
CA ARG A 390 -16.59 0.89 5.66
C ARG A 390 -16.11 1.19 7.09
N ASP A 391 -16.08 0.20 7.96
CA ASP A 391 -15.93 0.39 9.42
C ASP A 391 -14.46 0.28 9.87
N THR A 392 -13.74 -0.74 9.42
CA THR A 392 -12.33 -1.00 9.80
C THR A 392 -11.37 -0.15 8.97
N PHE A 393 -11.58 -0.11 7.65
CA PHE A 393 -10.70 0.63 6.73
C PHE A 393 -11.18 2.07 6.45
N ALA A 394 -12.35 2.48 6.94
CA ALA A 394 -12.90 3.84 6.74
C ALA A 394 -13.04 4.25 5.26
N ILE A 395 -13.24 3.30 4.35
CA ILE A 395 -13.38 3.51 2.91
C ILE A 395 -14.85 3.80 2.60
N ARG A 396 -15.16 5.01 2.13
CA ARG A 396 -16.52 5.35 1.69
C ARG A 396 -16.82 4.69 0.33
N LEU A 397 -17.69 3.68 0.34
CA LEU A 397 -18.21 3.02 -0.86
C LEU A 397 -19.60 3.54 -1.24
N THR A 398 -19.81 3.80 -2.52
CA THR A 398 -21.16 4.01 -3.06
C THR A 398 -21.94 2.69 -3.07
N ASP A 399 -23.28 2.74 -3.06
CA ASP A 399 -24.07 1.50 -3.10
C ASP A 399 -23.91 0.71 -4.42
N PRO A 400 -23.73 1.33 -5.61
CA PRO A 400 -23.28 0.63 -6.80
C PRO A 400 -21.94 -0.11 -6.61
N ASP A 401 -20.93 0.53 -6.03
CA ASP A 401 -19.62 -0.10 -5.79
C ASP A 401 -19.73 -1.29 -4.83
N ALA A 402 -20.49 -1.12 -3.73
CA ALA A 402 -20.73 -2.17 -2.76
C ALA A 402 -21.37 -3.40 -3.42
N ARG A 403 -22.40 -3.22 -4.27
CA ARG A 403 -23.04 -4.32 -5.00
C ARG A 403 -22.09 -5.02 -5.98
N LEU A 404 -21.30 -4.25 -6.75
CA LEU A 404 -20.33 -4.80 -7.70
C LEU A 404 -19.21 -5.59 -7.00
N LEU A 405 -18.74 -5.12 -5.85
CA LEU A 405 -17.76 -5.84 -5.02
C LEU A 405 -18.35 -7.14 -4.46
N THR A 406 -19.56 -7.11 -3.88
CA THR A 406 -20.23 -8.33 -3.38
C THR A 406 -20.44 -9.36 -4.50
N GLN A 407 -20.82 -8.91 -5.71
CA GLN A 407 -20.94 -9.79 -6.88
C GLN A 407 -19.59 -10.40 -7.31
N ARG A 408 -18.52 -9.60 -7.40
CA ARG A 408 -17.18 -10.11 -7.75
C ARG A 408 -16.63 -11.11 -6.72
N LEU A 409 -16.91 -10.88 -5.43
CA LEU A 409 -16.54 -11.81 -4.36
C LEU A 409 -17.28 -13.14 -4.53
N SER A 410 -18.61 -13.14 -4.72
CA SER A 410 -19.36 -14.39 -4.89
C SER A 410 -18.97 -15.18 -6.14
N THR A 411 -18.63 -14.53 -7.26
CA THR A 411 -18.14 -15.22 -8.46
C THR A 411 -16.73 -15.80 -8.31
N THR A 412 -15.89 -15.23 -7.44
CA THR A 412 -14.49 -15.66 -7.25
C THR A 412 -14.37 -16.85 -6.27
N PHE A 413 -15.37 -17.06 -5.40
CA PHE A 413 -15.35 -18.12 -4.38
C PHE A 413 -16.30 -19.30 -4.65
N ALA A 414 -16.94 -19.35 -5.82
CA ALA A 414 -17.77 -20.48 -6.26
C ALA A 414 -16.96 -21.64 -6.86
N SER A 415 -15.89 -22.10 -6.17
CA SER A 415 -15.18 -23.38 -6.39
C SER A 415 -14.20 -23.61 -5.23
N PRO A 416 -14.29 -24.77 -4.57
CA PRO A 416 -13.47 -25.90 -5.00
C PRO A 416 -14.30 -26.99 -5.67
N GLN A 417 -13.77 -27.59 -6.75
CA GLN A 417 -14.23 -28.92 -7.15
C GLN A 417 -13.60 -29.95 -6.20
N GLU A 418 -14.41 -30.95 -5.83
CA GLU A 418 -13.92 -32.20 -5.25
C GLU A 418 -13.04 -32.93 -6.27
N GLY A 419 -11.92 -33.49 -5.81
CA GLY A 419 -10.95 -34.24 -6.61
C GLY A 419 -9.91 -34.91 -5.73
#